data_AF-A0A800DRE7-F1
#
_entry.id   AF-A0A800DRE7-F1
#
_cell.length_a   1.000
_cell.length_b   1.000
_cell.length_c   1.000
_cell.angle_alpha   90.00
_cell.angle_beta   90.00
_cell.angle_gamma   90.00
#
_symmetry.space_group_name_H-M   'P 1'
#
loop_
_entity.id
_entity.type
_entity.pdbx_description
1 polymer ?
#
loop_
_entity_poly.entity_id
_entity_poly.type
_entity_poly.pdbx_seq_one_letter_code
_entity_poly.pdbx_strand_id
1 'polypeptide(L)'
;MILRIFRQLKPLENASQEMQKAREEIFKQIALELKLQEQIEELRMLLDTCIAPAGPEQIFAATIYPMILRFNLLAYIEPSEPHRIEIEIGYIGHMDEYYYWIVEVDGMSRDGVEQMLQPRQRNEEDVISIVYRIPAAGYLDVENDSSVLNLILKSRHLFLNILEDVKRRGYVIAPAKSHLGATLWNRRTSENAYQIRLIQHRKRREKLERELRRAR
;
A
#
# COMPACT_ATOMS: atom_id res chain seq x y z
N MET A 1 6.73 9.45 -24.55
CA MET A 1 6.98 8.28 -23.68
C MET A 1 5.86 8.11 -22.65
N ILE A 2 5.61 9.07 -21.76
CA ILE A 2 4.49 9.07 -20.80
C ILE A 2 3.14 8.82 -21.49
N LEU A 3 2.90 9.46 -22.64
CA LEU A 3 1.70 9.24 -23.45
C LEU A 3 1.53 7.78 -23.94
N ARG A 4 2.62 7.02 -24.11
CA ARG A 4 2.55 5.61 -24.52
C ARG A 4 2.08 4.73 -23.35
N ILE A 5 2.67 4.94 -22.17
CA ILE A 5 2.31 4.18 -20.94
C ILE A 5 0.88 4.54 -20.52
N PHE A 6 0.52 5.82 -20.61
CA PHE A 6 -0.83 6.30 -20.34
C PHE A 6 -1.89 5.58 -21.21
N ARG A 7 -1.63 5.39 -22.50
CA ARG A 7 -2.54 4.66 -23.41
C ARG A 7 -2.68 3.17 -23.11
N GLN A 8 -1.79 2.61 -22.29
CA GLN A 8 -1.82 1.20 -21.89
C GLN A 8 -2.56 0.98 -20.56
N LEU A 9 -2.93 2.07 -19.90
CA LEU A 9 -3.63 2.05 -18.64
C LEU A 9 -5.06 1.51 -18.86
N LYS A 10 -5.45 0.47 -18.12
CA LYS A 10 -6.77 -0.14 -18.30
C LYS A 10 -7.89 0.85 -17.92
N PRO A 11 -9.02 0.82 -18.63
CA PRO A 11 -10.19 1.61 -18.26
C PRO A 11 -10.80 1.08 -16.95
N LEU A 12 -11.48 1.96 -16.22
CA LEU A 12 -12.31 1.58 -15.08
C LEU A 12 -13.68 1.15 -15.62
N GLU A 13 -13.98 -0.17 -15.61
CA GLU A 13 -15.13 -0.74 -16.34
C GLU A 13 -16.51 -0.26 -15.88
N ASN A 14 -16.63 0.31 -14.67
CA ASN A 14 -17.91 0.79 -14.10
C ASN A 14 -17.83 2.17 -13.41
N ALA A 15 -16.83 2.98 -13.76
CA ALA A 15 -16.66 4.31 -13.16
C ALA A 15 -17.37 5.41 -13.96
N SER A 16 -17.76 6.50 -13.28
CA SER A 16 -18.24 7.71 -13.95
C SER A 16 -17.17 8.34 -14.84
N GLN A 17 -17.58 9.17 -15.80
CA GLN A 17 -16.63 9.87 -16.67
C GLN A 17 -15.71 10.79 -15.88
N GLU A 18 -16.25 11.42 -14.83
CA GLU A 18 -15.53 12.28 -13.90
C GLU A 18 -14.43 11.50 -13.17
N MET A 19 -14.77 10.32 -12.64
CA MET A 19 -13.81 9.42 -11.98
C MET A 19 -12.70 8.97 -12.94
N GLN A 20 -13.07 8.58 -14.16
CA GLN A 20 -12.12 8.17 -15.19
C GLN A 20 -11.15 9.30 -15.52
N LYS A 21 -11.69 10.51 -15.76
CA LYS A 21 -10.91 11.71 -16.07
C LYS A 21 -9.99 12.12 -14.91
N ALA A 22 -10.49 12.09 -13.67
CA ALA A 22 -9.72 12.41 -12.48
C ALA A 22 -8.54 11.44 -12.30
N ARG A 23 -8.80 10.13 -12.41
CA ARG A 23 -7.78 9.10 -12.32
C ARG A 23 -6.71 9.26 -13.40
N GLU A 24 -7.11 9.51 -14.64
CA GLU A 24 -6.19 9.73 -15.75
C GLU A 24 -5.31 10.97 -15.56
N GLU A 25 -5.91 12.07 -15.09
CA GLU A 25 -5.19 13.32 -14.85
C GLU A 25 -4.21 13.19 -13.69
N ILE A 26 -4.61 12.52 -12.60
CA ILE A 26 -3.71 12.20 -11.48
C ILE A 26 -2.56 11.33 -11.97
N PHE A 27 -2.84 10.28 -12.75
CA PHE A 27 -1.77 9.43 -13.29
C PHE A 27 -0.77 10.26 -14.11
N LYS A 28 -1.23 11.16 -14.98
CA LYS A 28 -0.34 12.05 -15.76
C LYS A 28 0.51 12.94 -14.87
N GLN A 29 -0.10 13.60 -13.87
CA GLN A 29 0.62 14.50 -12.98
C GLN A 29 1.66 13.75 -12.15
N ILE A 30 1.32 12.58 -11.62
CA ILE A 30 2.24 11.74 -10.87
C ILE A 30 3.35 11.20 -11.78
N ALA A 31 3.02 10.76 -13.00
CA ALA A 31 4.02 10.29 -13.96
C ALA A 31 5.05 11.37 -14.34
N LEU A 32 4.70 12.66 -14.26
CA LEU A 32 5.64 13.77 -14.43
C LEU A 32 6.54 13.98 -13.21
N GLU A 33 6.06 13.65 -12.01
CA GLU A 33 6.87 13.67 -10.77
C GLU A 33 7.86 12.49 -10.72
N LEU A 34 7.46 11.35 -11.27
CA LEU A 34 8.29 10.15 -11.38
C LEU A 34 9.39 10.36 -12.43
N LYS A 35 10.65 10.24 -12.00
CA LYS A 35 11.82 10.57 -12.84
C LYS A 35 12.23 9.42 -13.76
N LEU A 36 11.90 8.18 -13.41
CA LEU A 36 12.33 6.98 -14.11
C LEU A 36 11.16 6.31 -14.81
N GLN A 37 11.37 5.83 -16.04
CA GLN A 37 10.34 5.13 -16.80
C GLN A 37 9.85 3.87 -16.07
N GLU A 38 10.77 3.12 -15.46
CA GLU A 38 10.45 1.91 -14.69
C GLU A 38 9.44 2.20 -13.57
N GLN A 39 9.60 3.30 -12.84
CA GLN A 39 8.67 3.70 -11.78
C GLN A 39 7.26 4.01 -12.32
N ILE A 40 7.17 4.58 -13.53
CA ILE A 40 5.89 4.87 -14.18
C ILE A 40 5.23 3.56 -14.64
N GLU A 41 6.03 2.60 -15.13
CA GLU A 41 5.54 1.28 -15.53
C GLU A 41 5.07 0.47 -14.32
N GLU A 42 5.81 0.50 -13.21
CA GLU A 42 5.40 -0.08 -11.93
C GLU A 42 4.09 0.55 -11.43
N LEU A 43 3.98 1.90 -11.43
CA LEU A 43 2.73 2.55 -11.05
C LEU A 43 1.58 2.07 -11.94
N ARG A 44 1.75 2.06 -13.28
CA ARG A 44 0.71 1.58 -14.20
C ARG A 44 0.30 0.16 -13.85
N MET A 45 1.26 -0.74 -13.67
CA MET A 45 1.00 -2.12 -13.35
C MET A 45 0.30 -2.27 -12.00
N LEU A 46 0.61 -1.45 -10.98
CA LEU A 46 -0.10 -1.43 -9.70
C LEU A 46 -1.58 -1.15 -9.90
N LEU A 47 -1.89 -0.09 -10.64
CA LEU A 47 -3.28 0.28 -10.92
C LEU A 47 -3.98 -0.82 -11.75
N ASP A 48 -3.34 -1.35 -12.78
CA ASP A 48 -3.92 -2.35 -13.68
C ASP A 48 -4.04 -3.77 -13.09
N THR A 49 -3.43 -4.01 -11.92
CA THR A 49 -3.53 -5.28 -11.18
C THR A 49 -4.84 -5.37 -10.39
N CYS A 50 -5.54 -4.26 -10.14
CA CYS A 50 -6.85 -4.27 -9.53
C CYS A 50 -7.82 -5.01 -10.46
N ILE A 51 -8.43 -6.09 -9.97
CA ILE A 51 -9.31 -6.93 -10.80
C ILE A 51 -10.69 -6.30 -10.95
N ALA A 52 -11.16 -5.55 -9.95
CA ALA A 52 -12.46 -4.88 -9.96
C ALA A 52 -12.34 -3.45 -9.39
N PRO A 53 -11.60 -2.55 -10.08
CA PRO A 53 -11.36 -1.23 -9.53
C PRO A 53 -12.60 -0.33 -9.63
N ALA A 54 -12.92 0.32 -8.51
CA ALA A 54 -13.96 1.34 -8.45
C ALA A 54 -13.42 2.72 -8.85
N GLY A 55 -12.11 2.94 -8.71
CA GLY A 55 -11.43 4.20 -9.06
C GLY A 55 -10.81 4.91 -7.86
N PRO A 56 -11.53 5.16 -6.74
CA PRO A 56 -10.98 5.88 -5.59
C PRO A 56 -9.70 5.28 -5.03
N GLU A 57 -9.62 3.95 -4.95
CA GLU A 57 -8.44 3.22 -4.49
C GLU A 57 -7.24 3.45 -5.40
N GLN A 58 -7.45 3.46 -6.72
CA GLN A 58 -6.40 3.73 -7.70
C GLN A 58 -5.94 5.19 -7.65
N ILE A 59 -6.87 6.13 -7.48
CA ILE A 59 -6.57 7.56 -7.30
C ILE A 59 -5.69 7.77 -6.06
N PHE A 60 -6.10 7.18 -4.93
CA PHE A 60 -5.35 7.28 -3.69
C PHE A 60 -3.95 6.69 -3.85
N ALA A 61 -3.85 5.44 -4.33
CA ALA A 61 -2.58 4.74 -4.52
C ALA A 61 -1.64 5.48 -5.47
N ALA A 62 -2.15 5.97 -6.61
CA ALA A 62 -1.35 6.75 -7.56
C ALA A 62 -0.80 8.02 -6.92
N THR A 63 -1.63 8.73 -6.17
CA THR A 63 -1.27 10.01 -5.55
C THR A 63 -0.10 9.88 -4.57
N ILE A 64 -0.08 8.79 -3.80
CA ILE A 64 0.92 8.56 -2.75
C ILE A 64 2.10 7.71 -3.24
N TYR A 65 2.07 7.22 -4.49
CA TYR A 65 3.13 6.40 -5.06
C TYR A 65 4.54 7.03 -4.97
N PRO A 66 4.74 8.35 -5.25
CA PRO A 66 6.04 8.97 -5.04
C PRO A 66 6.52 8.90 -3.59
N MET A 67 5.60 8.95 -2.62
CA MET A 67 5.93 8.82 -1.21
C MET A 67 6.28 7.37 -0.85
N ILE A 68 5.55 6.39 -1.39
CA ILE A 68 5.87 4.96 -1.26
C ILE A 68 7.32 4.71 -1.68
N LEU A 69 7.73 5.22 -2.85
CA LEU A 69 9.12 5.12 -3.31
C LEU A 69 10.09 5.85 -2.39
N ARG A 70 9.77 7.09 -1.99
CA ARG A 70 10.63 7.92 -1.13
C ARG A 70 10.91 7.26 0.23
N PHE A 71 9.92 6.58 0.80
CA PHE A 71 10.03 5.89 2.07
C PHE A 71 10.43 4.41 1.93
N ASN A 72 10.67 3.94 0.70
CA ASN A 72 10.99 2.54 0.38
C ASN A 72 9.96 1.54 0.95
N LEU A 73 8.68 1.83 0.67
CA LEU A 73 7.50 1.06 1.06
C LEU A 73 7.08 0.14 -0.09
N LEU A 74 6.19 -0.82 0.19
CA LEU A 74 5.63 -1.71 -0.84
C LEU A 74 4.14 -1.50 -0.98
N ALA A 75 3.62 -1.68 -2.20
CA ALA A 75 2.19 -1.70 -2.47
C ALA A 75 1.85 -2.99 -3.23
N TYR A 76 0.77 -3.65 -2.83
CA TYR A 76 0.26 -4.86 -3.45
C TYR A 76 -1.26 -4.91 -3.37
N ILE A 77 -1.85 -5.91 -4.01
CA ILE A 77 -3.30 -6.11 -4.07
C ILE A 77 -3.60 -7.45 -3.43
N GLU A 78 -4.61 -7.48 -2.55
CA GLU A 78 -5.11 -8.72 -1.96
C GLU A 78 -6.04 -9.40 -2.97
N PRO A 79 -5.67 -10.58 -3.54
CA PRO A 79 -6.49 -11.22 -4.55
C PRO A 79 -7.89 -11.63 -4.10
N SER A 80 -8.12 -11.86 -2.81
CA SER A 80 -9.47 -12.14 -2.30
C SER A 80 -10.38 -10.90 -2.24
N GLU A 81 -9.82 -9.70 -2.33
CA GLU A 81 -10.55 -8.44 -2.27
C GLU A 81 -10.14 -7.51 -3.43
N PRO A 82 -10.70 -7.72 -4.64
CA PRO A 82 -10.21 -7.15 -5.88
C PRO A 82 -10.39 -5.63 -6.04
N HIS A 83 -11.06 -4.99 -5.08
CA HIS A 83 -11.33 -3.55 -4.97
C HIS A 83 -10.46 -2.88 -3.89
N ARG A 84 -9.43 -3.60 -3.40
CA ARG A 84 -8.61 -3.20 -2.25
C ARG A 84 -7.14 -3.17 -2.62
N ILE A 85 -6.47 -2.07 -2.29
CA ILE A 85 -5.01 -1.94 -2.42
C ILE A 85 -4.41 -1.92 -1.02
N GLU A 86 -3.46 -2.80 -0.74
CA GLU A 86 -2.71 -2.83 0.52
C GLU A 86 -1.33 -2.21 0.32
N ILE A 87 -0.99 -1.23 1.15
CA ILE A 87 0.32 -0.58 1.15
C ILE A 87 1.04 -0.93 2.44
N GLU A 88 2.12 -1.68 2.32
CA GLU A 88 3.00 -2.04 3.42
C GLU A 88 3.92 -0.87 3.77
N ILE A 89 3.71 -0.27 4.94
CA ILE A 89 4.53 0.82 5.49
C ILE A 89 5.82 0.29 6.14
N GLY A 90 5.86 -0.98 6.53
CA GLY A 90 7.12 -1.61 6.94
C GLY A 90 7.03 -2.47 8.19
N TYR A 91 8.21 -2.77 8.71
CA TYR A 91 8.49 -3.82 9.69
C TYR A 91 8.92 -3.28 11.05
N ILE A 92 8.43 -3.89 12.13
CA ILE A 92 8.93 -3.65 13.49
C ILE A 92 9.19 -4.97 14.18
N GLY A 93 10.39 -5.12 14.72
CA GLY A 93 10.68 -6.13 15.72
C GLY A 93 10.46 -5.52 17.10
N HIS A 94 9.43 -5.94 17.82
CA HIS A 94 9.28 -5.63 19.23
C HIS A 94 9.34 -6.95 20.00
N MET A 95 10.33 -7.13 20.87
CA MET A 95 10.52 -8.35 21.68
C MET A 95 10.35 -9.66 20.87
N ASP A 96 11.06 -9.78 19.75
CA ASP A 96 11.05 -10.95 18.84
C ASP A 96 9.73 -11.22 18.07
N GLU A 97 8.75 -10.33 18.16
CA GLU A 97 7.52 -10.37 17.35
C GLU A 97 7.60 -9.42 16.15
N TYR A 98 7.15 -9.91 15.00
CA TYR A 98 7.23 -9.23 13.71
C TYR A 98 5.91 -8.54 13.40
N TYR A 99 5.90 -7.20 13.45
CA TYR A 99 4.71 -6.39 13.13
C TYR A 99 4.79 -5.79 11.73
N TYR A 100 3.70 -5.90 10.97
CA TYR A 100 3.53 -5.27 9.66
C TYR A 100 2.52 -4.14 9.73
N TRP A 101 2.78 -3.08 8.99
CA TRP A 101 1.88 -1.94 8.90
C TRP A 101 1.26 -1.88 7.54
N ILE A 102 -0.06 -1.88 7.46
CA ILE A 102 -0.79 -1.95 6.21
C ILE A 102 -1.77 -0.78 6.15
N VAL A 103 -1.73 -0.05 5.04
CA VAL A 103 -2.81 0.85 4.65
C VAL A 103 -3.68 0.10 3.66
N GLU A 104 -4.89 -0.22 4.09
CA GLU A 104 -5.90 -0.89 3.31
C GLU A 104 -6.78 0.17 2.65
N VAL A 105 -6.65 0.35 1.35
CA VAL A 105 -7.40 1.33 0.57
C VAL A 105 -8.57 0.62 -0.11
N ASP A 106 -9.76 0.82 0.42
CA ASP A 106 -10.99 0.19 -0.05
C ASP A 106 -11.77 1.15 -0.95
N GLY A 107 -11.86 0.78 -2.24
CA GLY A 107 -12.55 1.55 -3.27
C GLY A 107 -14.07 1.54 -3.20
N MET A 108 -14.67 0.67 -2.37
CA MET A 108 -16.11 0.47 -2.28
C MET A 108 -16.68 1.01 -0.96
N SER A 109 -15.88 1.05 0.11
CA SER A 109 -16.36 1.53 1.39
C SER A 109 -16.58 3.05 1.42
N ARG A 110 -17.73 3.44 1.97
CA ARG A 110 -18.13 4.83 2.26
C ARG A 110 -18.17 5.13 3.76
N ASP A 111 -17.48 4.32 4.56
CA ASP A 111 -17.45 4.49 6.02
C ASP A 111 -16.87 5.87 6.41
N GLY A 112 -17.24 6.35 7.60
CA GLY A 112 -16.85 7.68 8.08
C GLY A 112 -15.34 7.79 8.33
N VAL A 113 -14.79 8.98 8.02
CA VAL A 113 -13.36 9.33 8.16
C VAL A 113 -12.82 9.11 9.59
N GLU A 114 -13.69 9.17 10.60
CA GLU A 114 -13.34 8.98 12.01
C GLU A 114 -12.74 7.60 12.32
N GLN A 115 -13.06 6.59 11.51
CA GLN A 115 -12.54 5.23 11.67
C GLN A 115 -11.15 5.04 11.02
N MET A 116 -10.71 5.97 10.16
CA MET A 116 -9.47 5.83 9.40
C MET A 116 -8.20 5.84 10.26
N LEU A 117 -8.25 6.49 11.43
CA LEU A 117 -7.11 6.60 12.37
C LEU A 117 -7.22 5.66 13.57
N GLN A 118 -8.18 4.73 13.53
CA GLN A 118 -8.32 3.67 14.52
C GLN A 118 -7.85 2.35 13.90
N PRO A 119 -6.53 2.08 13.90
CA PRO A 119 -6.03 0.90 13.24
C PRO A 119 -6.49 -0.36 13.96
N ARG A 120 -6.82 -1.39 13.20
CA ARG A 120 -7.18 -2.72 13.71
C ARG A 120 -5.99 -3.65 13.69
N GLN A 121 -5.94 -4.60 14.61
CA GLN A 121 -4.97 -5.69 14.59
C GLN A 121 -5.52 -6.86 13.75
N ARG A 122 -4.73 -7.33 12.79
CA ARG A 122 -4.96 -8.55 11.99
C ARG A 122 -3.89 -9.57 12.38
N ASN A 123 -4.29 -10.80 12.70
CA ASN A 123 -3.36 -11.88 13.04
C ASN A 123 -3.46 -12.98 11.98
N GLU A 124 -2.36 -13.21 11.26
CA GLU A 124 -2.26 -14.23 10.20
C GLU A 124 -1.00 -15.07 10.43
N GLU A 125 -1.15 -16.37 10.66
CA GLU A 125 -0.04 -17.35 10.72
C GLU A 125 1.22 -16.87 11.49
N ASP A 126 1.05 -16.47 12.76
CA ASP A 126 2.12 -15.95 13.65
C ASP A 126 2.64 -14.54 13.30
N VAL A 127 1.96 -13.82 12.42
CA VAL A 127 2.28 -12.44 12.04
C VAL A 127 1.17 -11.50 12.48
N ILE A 128 1.57 -10.41 13.14
CA ILE A 128 0.66 -9.38 13.61
C ILE A 128 0.76 -8.18 12.66
N SER A 129 -0.36 -7.79 12.09
CA SER A 129 -0.46 -6.61 11.22
C SER A 129 -1.33 -5.54 11.87
N ILE A 130 -0.86 -4.29 11.86
CA ILE A 130 -1.64 -3.12 12.23
C ILE A 130 -2.16 -2.49 10.94
N VAL A 131 -3.48 -2.46 10.79
CA VAL A 131 -4.16 -2.12 9.54
C VAL A 131 -4.94 -0.81 9.69
N TYR A 132 -4.56 0.20 8.92
CA TYR A 132 -5.35 1.42 8.73
C TYR A 132 -6.26 1.22 7.52
N ARG A 133 -7.58 1.22 7.74
CA ARG A 133 -8.54 1.12 6.63
C ARG A 133 -8.93 2.52 6.16
N ILE A 134 -8.76 2.75 4.88
CA ILE A 134 -9.15 3.97 4.17
C ILE A 134 -10.35 3.63 3.29
N PRO A 135 -11.57 4.04 3.68
CA PRO A 135 -12.75 3.97 2.82
C PRO A 135 -12.63 5.05 1.74
N ALA A 136 -11.90 4.72 0.67
CA ALA A 136 -11.47 5.68 -0.35
C ALA A 136 -12.67 6.30 -1.08
N ALA A 137 -13.76 5.56 -1.30
CA ALA A 137 -14.97 6.11 -1.90
C ALA A 137 -15.70 7.12 -1.01
N GLY A 138 -15.67 6.93 0.31
CA GLY A 138 -16.21 7.91 1.27
C GLY A 138 -15.28 9.12 1.47
N TYR A 139 -13.97 8.93 1.29
CA TYR A 139 -12.97 9.97 1.51
C TYR A 139 -12.74 10.87 0.29
N LEU A 140 -12.64 10.26 -0.88
CA LEU A 140 -12.38 10.91 -2.15
C LEU A 140 -13.72 11.09 -2.86
N ASP A 141 -14.39 12.19 -2.52
CA ASP A 141 -15.60 12.60 -3.20
C ASP A 141 -15.21 13.27 -4.53
N VAL A 142 -14.92 12.45 -5.55
CA VAL A 142 -14.44 12.92 -6.85
C VAL A 142 -15.47 13.77 -7.60
N GLU A 143 -16.76 13.62 -7.28
CA GLU A 143 -17.83 14.41 -7.91
C GLU A 143 -17.90 15.83 -7.32
N ASN A 144 -17.64 15.99 -6.02
CA ASN A 144 -17.67 17.30 -5.34
C ASN A 144 -16.29 17.95 -5.17
N ASP A 145 -15.20 17.19 -5.27
CA ASP A 145 -13.83 17.72 -5.22
C ASP A 145 -13.45 18.36 -6.56
N SER A 146 -13.63 19.68 -6.60
CA SER A 146 -13.52 20.52 -7.80
C SER A 146 -12.13 20.61 -8.44
N SER A 147 -11.08 19.99 -7.88
CA SER A 147 -9.77 19.92 -8.53
C SER A 147 -8.96 18.67 -8.20
N VAL A 148 -8.24 18.17 -9.22
CA VAL A 148 -7.26 17.08 -9.10
C VAL A 148 -6.19 17.39 -8.04
N LEU A 149 -5.77 18.65 -7.94
CA LEU A 149 -4.81 19.08 -6.92
C LEU A 149 -5.35 18.83 -5.50
N ASN A 150 -6.66 19.04 -5.27
CA ASN A 150 -7.26 18.78 -3.96
C ASN A 150 -7.22 17.29 -3.61
N LEU A 151 -7.57 16.41 -4.56
CA LEU A 151 -7.48 14.96 -4.38
C LEU A 151 -6.04 14.52 -4.07
N ILE A 152 -5.06 15.14 -4.75
CA ILE A 152 -3.64 14.87 -4.51
C ILE A 152 -3.24 15.27 -3.09
N LEU A 153 -3.58 16.49 -2.68
CA LEU A 153 -3.21 17.02 -1.37
C LEU A 153 -3.89 16.25 -0.23
N LYS A 154 -5.19 15.95 -0.36
CA LYS A 154 -5.95 15.15 0.61
C LYS A 154 -5.30 13.79 0.85
N SER A 155 -5.07 13.02 -0.21
CA SER A 155 -4.51 11.67 -0.06
C SER A 155 -3.10 11.67 0.53
N ARG A 156 -2.24 12.62 0.10
CA ARG A 156 -0.88 12.76 0.67
C ARG A 156 -0.93 13.17 2.13
N HIS A 157 -1.80 14.10 2.50
CA HIS A 157 -1.95 14.54 3.87
C HIS A 157 -2.43 13.40 4.78
N LEU A 158 -3.44 12.64 4.34
CA LEU A 158 -3.91 11.47 5.08
C LEU A 158 -2.79 10.44 5.27
N PHE A 159 -2.06 10.11 4.21
CA PHE A 159 -0.96 9.15 4.30
C PHE A 159 0.16 9.65 5.23
N LEU A 160 0.52 10.93 5.20
CA LEU A 160 1.47 11.53 6.16
C LEU A 160 0.96 11.43 7.60
N ASN A 161 -0.32 11.70 7.86
CA ASN A 161 -0.90 11.58 9.19
C ASN A 161 -0.85 10.14 9.71
N ILE A 162 -1.06 9.14 8.85
CA ILE A 162 -0.87 7.73 9.19
C ILE A 162 0.60 7.49 9.59
N LEU A 163 1.57 7.93 8.77
CA LEU A 163 2.99 7.77 9.10
C LEU A 163 3.38 8.47 10.41
N GLU A 164 2.76 9.62 10.72
CA GLU A 164 2.99 10.32 11.97
C GLU A 164 2.36 9.59 13.16
N ASP A 165 1.14 9.06 13.03
CA ASP A 165 0.49 8.25 14.06
C ASP A 165 1.31 6.99 14.39
N VAL A 166 1.84 6.33 13.37
CA VAL A 166 2.81 5.22 13.54
C VAL A 166 3.97 5.70 14.42
N LYS A 167 4.64 6.79 14.05
CA LYS A 167 5.77 7.32 14.84
C LYS A 167 5.37 7.67 16.28
N ARG A 168 4.22 8.31 16.50
CA ARG A 168 3.74 8.72 17.84
C ARG A 168 3.49 7.53 18.76
N ARG A 169 3.10 6.38 18.19
CA ARG A 169 2.92 5.14 18.93
C ARG A 169 4.24 4.40 19.24
N GLY A 170 5.39 5.04 18.99
CA GLY A 170 6.72 4.52 19.32
C GLY A 170 7.30 3.59 18.26
N TYR A 171 6.71 3.57 17.06
CA TYR A 171 7.06 2.66 16.00
C TYR A 171 8.08 3.25 15.02
N VAL A 172 9.04 2.42 14.59
CA VAL A 172 10.05 2.79 13.60
C VAL A 172 9.63 2.29 12.23
N ILE A 173 9.47 3.21 11.29
CA ILE A 173 9.25 2.88 9.88
C ILE A 173 10.59 2.37 9.33
N ALA A 174 10.72 1.05 9.18
CA ALA A 174 11.84 0.43 8.52
C ALA A 174 11.55 0.27 7.03
N PRO A 175 12.56 0.40 6.14
CA PRO A 175 12.39 0.10 4.73
C PRO A 175 11.83 -1.31 4.58
N ALA A 176 10.85 -1.49 3.69
CA ALA A 176 10.41 -2.83 3.35
C ALA A 176 11.63 -3.61 2.84
N LYS A 177 12.05 -4.65 3.55
CA LYS A 177 13.19 -5.47 3.11
C LYS A 177 12.77 -6.23 1.85
N SER A 178 13.05 -5.67 0.69
CA SER A 178 13.16 -6.42 -0.56
C SER A 178 14.61 -6.31 -1.04
N HIS A 179 15.24 -7.44 -1.34
CA HIS A 179 16.49 -7.46 -2.09
C HIS A 179 16.28 -7.16 -3.59
N LEU A 180 15.14 -6.58 -3.97
CA LEU A 180 14.75 -6.21 -5.32
C LEU A 180 13.89 -4.95 -5.21
N GLY A 181 14.37 -3.84 -5.75
CA GLY A 181 13.73 -2.53 -5.64
C GLY A 181 12.28 -2.56 -6.10
N ALA A 182 11.40 -1.88 -5.36
CA ALA A 182 10.03 -1.45 -5.72
C ALA A 182 9.21 -2.31 -6.70
N THR A 183 9.42 -3.62 -6.77
CA THR A 183 8.74 -4.45 -7.78
C THR A 183 7.36 -4.78 -7.24
N LEU A 184 6.32 -4.62 -8.05
CA LEU A 184 5.00 -5.17 -7.77
C LEU A 184 5.06 -6.63 -7.32
N TRP A 185 4.65 -6.86 -6.08
CA TRP A 185 4.64 -8.19 -5.48
C TRP A 185 3.32 -8.89 -5.81
N ASN A 186 3.40 -9.88 -6.69
CA ASN A 186 2.36 -10.88 -6.93
C ASN A 186 2.28 -11.84 -5.71
N ARG A 187 1.06 -12.26 -5.31
CA ARG A 187 0.85 -13.16 -4.16
C ARG A 187 1.69 -14.45 -4.19
N ARG A 188 1.98 -15.06 -5.35
CA ARG A 188 2.85 -16.26 -5.47
C ARG A 188 4.33 -16.01 -5.15
N THR A 189 4.85 -14.82 -5.46
CA THR A 189 6.20 -14.43 -5.02
C THR A 189 6.17 -13.94 -3.58
N SER A 190 5.06 -13.36 -3.13
CA SER A 190 4.84 -12.96 -1.74
C SER A 190 4.74 -14.16 -0.80
N GLU A 191 4.01 -15.23 -1.15
CA GLU A 191 3.90 -16.45 -0.35
C GLU A 191 5.28 -17.10 -0.25
N ASN A 192 6.04 -17.17 -1.34
CA ASN A 192 7.40 -17.70 -1.26
C ASN A 192 8.32 -16.83 -0.40
N ALA A 193 8.31 -15.50 -0.53
CA ALA A 193 9.15 -14.63 0.29
C ALA A 193 8.71 -14.55 1.75
N TYR A 194 7.40 -14.61 2.00
CA TYR A 194 6.76 -14.68 3.32
C TYR A 194 7.08 -16.01 4.00
N GLN A 195 6.88 -17.14 3.31
CA GLN A 195 7.25 -18.47 3.78
C GLN A 195 8.75 -18.59 4.01
N ILE A 196 9.60 -18.06 3.12
CA ILE A 196 11.05 -18.02 3.34
C ILE A 196 11.40 -17.23 4.60
N ARG A 197 10.75 -16.10 4.87
CA ARG A 197 10.98 -15.29 6.09
C ARG A 197 10.47 -15.98 7.34
N LEU A 198 9.28 -16.59 7.31
CA LEU A 198 8.73 -17.43 8.39
C LEU A 198 9.66 -18.58 8.73
N ILE A 199 10.20 -19.25 7.71
CA ILE A 199 11.17 -20.34 7.88
C ILE A 199 12.49 -19.83 8.48
N GLN A 200 13.01 -18.70 8.00
CA GLN A 200 14.21 -18.08 8.57
C GLN A 200 14.01 -17.66 10.03
N HIS A 201 12.82 -17.15 10.36
CA HIS A 201 12.45 -16.76 11.71
C HIS A 201 12.34 -17.96 12.64
N ARG A 202 11.59 -19.01 12.24
CA ARG A 202 11.50 -20.27 12.99
C ARG A 202 12.88 -20.87 13.27
N LYS A 203 13.75 -20.91 12.25
CA LYS A 203 15.13 -21.40 12.40
C LYS A 203 15.96 -20.58 13.38
N ARG A 204 15.81 -19.26 13.43
CA ARG A 204 16.48 -18.40 14.42
C ARG A 204 15.98 -18.66 15.83
N ARG A 205 14.66 -18.80 16.00
CA ARG A 205 14.04 -19.07 17.31
C ARG A 205 14.47 -20.43 17.87
N GLU A 206 14.43 -21.48 17.04
CA GLU A 206 14.93 -22.81 17.39
C GLU A 206 16.42 -22.79 17.77
N LYS A 207 17.23 -21.99 17.07
CA LYS A 207 18.65 -21.85 17.38
C LYS A 207 18.84 -21.20 18.76
N LEU A 208 18.12 -20.11 19.04
CA LEU A 208 18.19 -19.39 20.32
C LEU A 208 17.75 -20.29 21.47
N GLU A 209 16.65 -21.03 21.30
CA GLU A 209 16.16 -21.98 22.30
C GLU A 209 17.16 -23.11 22.58
N ARG A 210 17.86 -23.60 21.55
CA ARG A 210 18.94 -24.60 21.71
C ARG A 210 20.14 -24.03 22.46
N GLU A 211 20.52 -22.79 22.18
CA GLU A 211 21.64 -22.11 22.87
C GLU A 211 21.30 -21.88 24.35
N LEU A 212 20.08 -21.43 24.65
CA LEU A 212 19.57 -21.27 26.03
C LEU A 212 19.52 -22.59 26.81
N ARG A 213 19.19 -23.72 26.15
CA ARG A 213 19.19 -25.04 26.78
C ARG A 213 20.60 -25.58 27.05
N ARG A 214 21.61 -25.16 26.29
CA ARG A 214 23.02 -25.54 26.51
C ARG A 214 23.72 -24.71 27.57
N ALA A 215 23.16 -23.54 27.89
CA ALA A 215 23.67 -22.64 28.92
C ALA A 215 23.10 -22.91 30.33
N ARG A 216 22.21 -23.91 30.46
CA ARG A 216 21.69 -24.44 31.73
C ARG A 216 22.32 -25.79 32.01
#